data_AF-A0AAW6UE10-F1
#
_entry.id   AF-A0AAW6UE10-F1
#
_cell.length_a   1.000
_cell.length_b   1.000
_cell.length_c   1.000
_cell.angle_alpha   90.00
_cell.angle_beta   90.00
_cell.angle_gamma   90.00
#
_symmetry.space_group_name_H-M   'P 1'
#
loop_
_entity.id
_entity.type
_entity.pdbx_description
1 polymer ?
#
loop_
_entity_poly.entity_id
_entity_poly.type
_entity_poly.pdbx_seq_one_letter_code
_entity_poly.pdbx_strand_id
1 'polypeptide(L)'
;MHKIKGVNLGGWFVLEQWMKPSLFEDIESNDETGFSTLKNDAEKKLMHHWETFFTKQDFIDIKNLGLNSIRLPIPWWLEGDAPYFSALPYIKRAMKWANEVGLHVLLDLHTAPGCQNGFDNGGIQNVMEWHLDQKNIDKTVERLEFIVRTFKDEPSFWGIEILNEPFTTIDINIIQDFYKDAYQKIRAITDKPIVFHDAFRPTHPSWEPFFKTNEMENIMFDLH
;
A
#
# COMPACT_ATOMS: atom_id res chain seq x y z
N MET A 1 -15.74 -9.88 -14.77
CA MET A 1 -15.38 -8.75 -13.87
C MET A 1 -16.16 -7.52 -14.28
N HIS A 2 -16.72 -6.79 -13.31
CA HIS A 2 -17.22 -5.44 -13.57
C HIS A 2 -16.01 -4.52 -13.83
N LYS A 3 -16.14 -3.59 -14.78
CA LYS A 3 -15.08 -2.62 -15.11
C LYS A 3 -14.76 -1.77 -13.88
N ILE A 4 -13.51 -1.75 -13.46
CA ILE A 4 -13.03 -0.92 -12.35
C ILE A 4 -13.08 0.55 -12.79
N LYS A 5 -13.67 1.39 -11.93
CA LYS A 5 -13.68 2.86 -12.02
C LYS A 5 -13.39 3.37 -10.62
N GLY A 6 -12.12 3.66 -10.36
CA GLY A 6 -11.68 4.00 -9.01
C GLY A 6 -10.81 5.24 -8.94
N VAL A 7 -10.53 5.62 -7.70
CA VAL A 7 -9.63 6.71 -7.31
C VAL A 7 -8.67 6.22 -6.23
N ASN A 8 -7.51 6.86 -6.14
CA ASN A 8 -6.57 6.67 -5.04
C ASN A 8 -6.90 7.61 -3.88
N LEU A 9 -6.78 7.13 -2.64
CA LEU A 9 -6.79 7.97 -1.44
C LEU A 9 -5.35 8.21 -0.95
N GLY A 10 -4.52 8.78 -1.83
CA GLY A 10 -3.11 9.10 -1.55
C GLY A 10 -2.95 10.19 -0.49
N GLY A 11 -1.78 10.23 0.15
CA GLY A 11 -1.47 11.18 1.22
C GLY A 11 -2.21 10.94 2.55
N TRP A 12 -3.04 9.91 2.67
CA TRP A 12 -3.82 9.65 3.88
C TRP A 12 -3.06 8.84 4.93
N PHE A 13 -2.80 7.55 4.66
CA PHE A 13 -2.09 6.65 5.58
C PHE A 13 -0.61 6.51 5.25
N VAL A 14 -0.18 7.06 4.12
CA VAL A 14 1.20 7.22 3.70
C VAL A 14 1.34 8.68 3.30
N LEU A 15 2.20 9.42 3.98
CA LEU A 15 2.34 10.85 3.76
C LEU A 15 3.19 11.12 2.52
N GLU A 16 2.69 12.02 1.69
CA GLU A 16 3.44 12.63 0.59
C GLU A 16 3.43 14.14 0.82
N GLN A 17 4.61 14.75 0.98
CA GLN A 17 4.71 16.16 1.35
C GLN A 17 3.98 17.07 0.36
N TRP A 18 4.06 16.78 -0.94
CA TRP A 18 3.43 17.62 -1.96
C TRP A 18 1.89 17.63 -1.86
N MET A 19 1.26 16.57 -1.33
CA MET A 19 -0.19 16.51 -1.10
C MET A 19 -0.63 17.24 0.17
N LYS A 20 0.19 17.18 1.23
CA LYS A 20 -0.11 17.82 2.52
C LYS A 20 1.12 18.57 3.08
N PRO A 21 1.57 19.66 2.42
CA PRO A 21 2.82 20.33 2.77
C PRO A 21 2.80 20.91 4.19
N SER A 22 1.63 21.33 4.67
CA SER A 22 1.46 21.90 6.02
C SER A 22 1.88 20.96 7.15
N LEU A 23 1.90 19.64 6.93
CA LEU A 23 2.38 18.70 7.95
C LEU A 23 3.89 18.78 8.14
N PHE A 24 4.62 19.13 7.09
CA PHE A 24 6.08 19.13 7.04
C PHE A 24 6.70 20.51 7.29
N GLU A 25 5.88 21.53 7.58
CA GLU A 25 6.37 22.83 8.06
C GLU A 25 7.27 22.62 9.30
N ASP A 26 8.32 23.42 9.48
CA ASP A 26 9.21 23.36 10.65
C ASP A 26 10.07 22.08 10.82
N ILE A 27 10.13 21.19 9.83
CA ILE A 27 11.09 20.07 9.82
C ILE A 27 11.88 20.05 8.51
N GLU A 28 13.15 19.64 8.58
CA GLU A 28 14.02 19.45 7.41
C GLU A 28 13.90 18.00 6.88
N SER A 29 12.68 17.57 6.56
CA SER A 29 12.41 16.32 5.84
C SER A 29 11.13 16.43 5.03
N ASN A 30 11.04 15.59 4.00
CA ASN A 30 9.92 15.50 3.06
C ASN A 30 9.23 14.11 3.08
N ASP A 31 9.66 13.21 3.97
CA ASP A 31 9.17 11.82 4.05
C ASP A 31 8.59 11.47 5.43
N GLU A 32 7.84 10.37 5.51
CA GLU A 32 7.12 9.99 6.74
C GLU A 32 8.06 9.53 7.86
N THR A 33 9.23 8.97 7.55
CA THR A 33 10.26 8.66 8.56
C THR A 33 10.77 9.93 9.24
N GLY A 34 11.14 10.94 8.47
CA GLY A 34 11.58 12.23 8.98
C GLY A 34 10.45 12.95 9.71
N PHE A 35 9.21 12.89 9.21
CA PHE A 35 8.04 13.38 9.95
C PHE A 35 7.92 12.70 11.31
N SER A 36 7.97 11.37 11.36
CA SER A 36 7.76 10.59 12.59
C SER A 36 8.87 10.79 13.62
N THR A 37 10.08 11.14 13.19
CA THR A 37 11.27 11.30 14.04
C THR A 37 11.55 12.75 14.45
N LEU A 38 11.30 13.72 13.56
CA LEU A 38 11.68 15.12 13.76
C LEU A 38 10.51 16.00 14.21
N LYS A 39 9.26 15.62 13.87
CA LYS A 39 8.10 16.46 14.16
C LYS A 39 7.71 16.37 15.63
N ASN A 40 7.62 17.51 16.29
CA ASN A 40 7.00 17.60 17.61
C ASN A 40 5.52 17.17 17.55
N ASP A 41 5.11 16.34 18.51
CA ASP A 41 3.78 15.75 18.59
C ASP A 41 3.36 14.98 17.32
N ALA A 42 4.31 14.32 16.64
CA ALA A 42 4.08 13.59 15.38
C ALA A 42 2.83 12.69 15.45
N GLU A 43 2.71 11.86 16.49
CA GLU A 43 1.56 10.96 16.69
C GLU A 43 0.23 11.71 16.71
N LYS A 44 0.13 12.76 17.53
CA LYS A 44 -1.09 13.57 17.66
C LYS A 44 -1.44 14.26 16.35
N LYS A 45 -0.45 14.75 15.61
CA LYS A 45 -0.65 15.38 14.29
C LYS A 45 -1.11 14.37 13.24
N LEU A 46 -0.55 13.15 13.24
CA LEU A 46 -1.00 12.06 12.38
C LEU A 46 -2.42 11.61 12.71
N MET A 47 -2.75 11.42 13.99
CA MET A 47 -4.12 11.10 14.40
C MET A 47 -5.12 12.15 13.91
N HIS A 48 -4.79 13.43 14.05
CA HIS A 48 -5.62 14.52 13.54
C HIS A 48 -5.74 14.49 12.00
N HIS A 49 -4.64 14.25 11.30
CA HIS A 49 -4.64 14.09 9.85
C HIS A 49 -5.51 12.91 9.40
N TRP A 50 -5.33 11.73 9.99
CA TRP A 50 -6.14 10.54 9.69
C TRP A 50 -7.63 10.71 10.01
N GLU A 51 -7.98 11.54 11.01
CA GLU A 51 -9.37 11.88 11.32
C GLU A 51 -10.04 12.81 10.31
N THR A 52 -9.26 13.69 9.67
CA THR A 52 -9.83 14.86 8.96
C THR A 52 -9.51 14.92 7.47
N PHE A 53 -8.47 14.23 7.01
CA PHE A 53 -8.01 14.33 5.62
C PHE A 53 -8.98 13.65 4.64
N PHE A 54 -9.48 12.47 5.00
CA PHE A 54 -10.65 11.85 4.39
C PHE A 54 -11.65 11.44 5.46
N THR A 55 -12.92 11.61 5.15
CA THR A 55 -14.06 11.34 6.02
C THR A 55 -15.05 10.42 5.30
N LYS A 56 -16.10 9.98 6.00
CA LYS A 56 -17.18 9.20 5.35
C LYS A 56 -17.85 9.96 4.20
N GLN A 57 -17.87 11.30 4.24
CA GLN A 57 -18.48 12.10 3.19
C GLN A 57 -17.76 11.91 1.86
N ASP A 58 -16.42 11.82 1.87
CA ASP A 58 -15.63 11.59 0.66
C ASP A 58 -15.98 10.26 -0.01
N PHE A 59 -16.26 9.20 0.77
CA PHE A 59 -16.70 7.90 0.24
C PHE A 59 -18.08 8.00 -0.42
N ILE A 60 -19.00 8.74 0.20
CA ILE A 60 -20.33 9.02 -0.39
C ILE A 60 -20.18 9.79 -1.71
N ASP A 61 -19.30 10.78 -1.75
CA ASP A 61 -19.06 11.60 -2.94
C ASP A 61 -18.43 10.79 -4.07
N ILE A 62 -17.44 9.94 -3.76
CA ILE A 62 -16.85 8.97 -4.72
C ILE A 62 -17.94 8.11 -5.35
N LYS A 63 -18.86 7.58 -4.55
CA LYS A 63 -19.98 6.77 -5.06
C LYS A 63 -20.93 7.58 -5.93
N ASN A 64 -21.26 8.81 -5.52
CA ASN A 64 -22.15 9.72 -6.26
C ASN A 64 -21.55 10.15 -7.62
N LEU A 65 -20.22 10.20 -7.73
CA LEU A 65 -19.50 10.39 -9.00
C LEU A 65 -19.58 9.17 -9.94
N GLY A 66 -20.20 8.07 -9.51
CA GLY A 66 -20.36 6.86 -10.29
C GLY A 66 -19.14 5.94 -10.28
N LEU A 67 -18.20 6.17 -9.35
CA LEU A 67 -17.07 5.29 -9.10
C LEU A 67 -17.50 4.07 -8.27
N ASN A 68 -16.74 2.98 -8.39
CA ASN A 68 -17.05 1.71 -7.73
C ASN A 68 -15.91 1.14 -6.89
N SER A 69 -14.70 1.69 -7.01
CA SER A 69 -13.52 1.18 -6.30
C SER A 69 -12.66 2.30 -5.73
N ILE A 70 -11.93 1.97 -4.68
CA ILE A 70 -10.87 2.79 -4.07
C ILE A 70 -9.58 1.96 -4.09
N ARG A 71 -8.47 2.58 -4.48
CA ARG A 71 -7.12 2.09 -4.16
C ARG A 71 -6.64 2.84 -2.93
N LEU A 72 -6.29 2.10 -1.88
CA LEU A 72 -5.94 2.64 -0.57
C LEU A 72 -4.49 2.31 -0.22
N PRO A 73 -3.56 3.25 -0.46
CA PRO A 73 -2.18 3.16 0.01
C PRO A 73 -2.14 2.99 1.53
N ILE A 74 -1.47 1.94 2.00
CA ILE A 74 -1.24 1.66 3.41
C ILE A 74 0.24 1.33 3.67
N PRO A 75 0.77 1.69 4.85
CA PRO A 75 2.17 1.45 5.15
C PRO A 75 2.42 0.06 5.74
N TRP A 76 3.65 -0.46 5.62
CA TRP A 76 4.03 -1.71 6.29
C TRP A 76 3.99 -1.60 7.83
N TRP A 77 4.10 -0.38 8.37
CA TRP A 77 4.02 -0.06 9.80
C TRP A 77 2.58 0.18 10.28
N LEU A 78 1.53 -0.26 9.57
CA LEU A 78 0.14 0.06 9.91
C LEU A 78 -0.27 -0.28 11.36
N GLU A 79 0.37 -1.27 11.99
CA GLU A 79 0.13 -1.64 13.39
C GLU A 79 0.82 -0.71 14.41
N GLY A 80 1.72 0.15 13.95
CA GLY A 80 2.71 0.85 14.76
C GLY A 80 4.00 0.04 14.82
N ASP A 81 5.12 0.66 14.44
CA ASP A 81 6.46 0.07 14.48
C ASP A 81 7.43 1.24 14.62
N ALA A 82 8.14 1.37 15.75
CA ALA A 82 8.90 2.59 16.04
C ALA A 82 9.91 2.89 14.90
N PRO A 83 9.98 4.13 14.40
CA PRO A 83 9.41 5.37 14.96
C PRO A 83 7.97 5.70 14.54
N TYR A 84 7.32 4.84 13.76
CA TYR A 84 6.00 5.09 13.20
C TYR A 84 4.85 4.74 14.14
N PHE A 85 3.68 5.33 13.87
CA PHE A 85 2.48 5.22 14.69
C PHE A 85 1.39 4.36 14.02
N SER A 86 0.48 3.81 14.82
CA SER A 86 -0.53 2.86 14.35
C SER A 86 -1.67 3.56 13.60
N ALA A 87 -1.76 3.32 12.28
CA ALA A 87 -2.87 3.78 11.43
C ALA A 87 -4.03 2.75 11.33
N LEU A 88 -3.82 1.51 11.82
CA LEU A 88 -4.76 0.39 11.65
C LEU A 88 -6.21 0.69 12.07
N PRO A 89 -6.50 1.40 13.18
CA PRO A 89 -7.88 1.74 13.55
C PRO A 89 -8.60 2.58 12.47
N TYR A 90 -7.87 3.49 11.83
CA TYR A 90 -8.39 4.38 10.79
C TYR A 90 -8.60 3.64 9.46
N ILE A 91 -7.66 2.75 9.11
CA ILE A 91 -7.81 1.85 7.94
C ILE A 91 -9.05 0.96 8.11
N LYS A 92 -9.24 0.35 9.29
CA LYS A 92 -10.46 -0.43 9.60
C LYS A 92 -11.74 0.40 9.45
N ARG A 93 -11.70 1.67 9.84
CA ARG A 93 -12.84 2.58 9.67
C ARG A 93 -13.10 2.92 8.20
N ALA A 94 -12.06 3.16 7.41
CA ALA A 94 -12.16 3.37 5.96
C ALA A 94 -12.80 2.17 5.25
N MET A 95 -12.37 0.95 5.61
CA MET A 95 -12.95 -0.29 5.07
C MET A 95 -14.45 -0.41 5.38
N LYS A 96 -14.86 -0.05 6.59
CA LYS A 96 -16.29 -0.01 6.99
C LYS A 96 -17.07 1.04 6.20
N TRP A 97 -16.55 2.25 6.04
CA TRP A 97 -17.19 3.28 5.22
C TRP A 97 -17.37 2.83 3.78
N ALA A 98 -16.34 2.21 3.18
CA ALA A 98 -16.45 1.65 1.83
C ALA A 98 -17.56 0.59 1.74
N ASN A 99 -17.66 -0.31 2.72
CA ASN A 99 -18.70 -1.32 2.75
C ASN A 99 -20.11 -0.69 2.84
N GLU A 100 -20.31 0.25 3.77
CA GLU A 100 -21.59 0.94 3.97
C GLU A 100 -22.07 1.71 2.72
N VAL A 101 -21.14 2.25 1.94
CA VAL A 101 -21.43 2.99 0.71
C VAL A 101 -21.49 2.08 -0.54
N GLY A 102 -21.07 0.83 -0.41
CA GLY A 102 -21.01 -0.13 -1.52
C GLY A 102 -19.88 0.17 -2.51
N LEU A 103 -18.69 0.47 -1.98
CA LEU A 103 -17.41 0.60 -2.71
C LEU A 103 -16.52 -0.60 -2.41
N HIS A 104 -15.75 -0.99 -3.43
CA HIS A 104 -14.70 -1.99 -3.34
C HIS A 104 -13.36 -1.33 -2.98
N VAL A 105 -12.52 -2.00 -2.20
CA VAL A 105 -11.21 -1.48 -1.80
C VAL A 105 -10.10 -2.44 -2.20
N LEU A 106 -9.18 -1.96 -3.02
CA LEU A 106 -7.85 -2.52 -3.19
C LEU A 106 -6.96 -1.94 -2.10
N LEU A 107 -6.51 -2.77 -1.16
CA LEU A 107 -5.46 -2.38 -0.22
C LEU A 107 -4.13 -2.44 -0.96
N ASP A 108 -3.36 -1.37 -0.91
CA ASP A 108 -2.07 -1.30 -1.58
C ASP A 108 -0.96 -1.14 -0.54
N LEU A 109 -0.06 -2.13 -0.45
CA LEU A 109 1.12 -2.00 0.40
C LEU A 109 2.10 -1.03 -0.26
N HIS A 110 2.00 0.23 0.14
CA HIS A 110 2.66 1.32 -0.55
C HIS A 110 4.12 1.51 -0.14
N THR A 111 4.47 1.04 1.06
CA THR A 111 5.81 1.17 1.64
C THR A 111 6.33 -0.17 2.10
N ALA A 112 7.64 -0.38 2.03
CA ALA A 112 8.31 -1.55 2.58
C ALA A 112 9.48 -1.16 3.51
N PRO A 113 9.87 -2.03 4.46
CA PRO A 113 11.06 -1.81 5.28
C PRO A 113 12.29 -1.59 4.40
N GLY A 114 13.08 -0.55 4.70
CA GLY A 114 14.24 -0.17 3.89
C GLY A 114 13.89 0.51 2.55
N CYS A 115 12.61 0.72 2.24
CA CYS A 115 12.10 1.36 1.02
C CYS A 115 12.50 0.67 -0.30
N GLN A 116 11.49 0.47 -1.14
CA GLN A 116 11.59 -0.26 -2.39
C GLN A 116 11.96 0.63 -3.59
N ASN A 117 12.01 1.95 -3.41
CA ASN A 117 12.20 2.88 -4.53
C ASN A 117 13.03 4.14 -4.26
N GLY A 118 13.33 4.47 -3.00
CA GLY A 118 14.05 5.69 -2.63
C GLY A 118 13.25 6.98 -2.79
N PHE A 119 11.96 6.89 -3.07
CA PHE A 119 11.06 8.04 -3.14
C PHE A 119 10.50 8.38 -1.76
N ASP A 120 10.03 9.61 -1.61
CA ASP A 120 9.32 10.07 -0.41
C ASP A 120 8.03 9.25 -0.18
N ASN A 121 7.30 8.91 -1.25
CA ASN A 121 6.12 8.04 -1.20
C ASN A 121 6.40 6.63 -0.66
N GLY A 122 7.65 6.16 -0.74
CA GLY A 122 8.11 4.89 -0.15
C GLY A 122 8.33 4.97 1.37
N GLY A 123 8.16 6.16 1.96
CA GLY A 123 8.25 6.43 3.39
C GLY A 123 9.59 6.99 3.86
N ILE A 124 10.67 6.74 3.11
CA ILE A 124 12.01 7.23 3.40
C ILE A 124 12.77 7.57 2.11
N GLN A 125 13.00 8.85 1.89
CA GLN A 125 13.60 9.38 0.68
C GLN A 125 15.11 9.07 0.64
N ASN A 126 15.64 8.79 -0.55
CA ASN A 126 17.06 8.48 -0.81
C ASN A 126 17.59 7.20 -0.14
N VAL A 127 16.71 6.35 0.39
CA VAL A 127 17.05 5.03 0.94
C VAL A 127 16.39 3.95 0.09
N MET A 128 17.17 2.97 -0.36
CA MET A 128 16.67 1.87 -1.19
C MET A 128 17.37 0.56 -0.79
N GLU A 129 17.04 0.09 0.40
CA GLU A 129 17.67 -1.03 1.08
C GLU A 129 16.75 -2.25 1.21
N TRP A 130 15.47 -2.14 0.82
CA TRP A 130 14.50 -3.24 0.89
C TRP A 130 15.02 -4.54 0.27
N HIS A 131 15.59 -4.44 -0.94
CA HIS A 131 16.12 -5.59 -1.70
C HIS A 131 17.53 -6.03 -1.28
N LEU A 132 18.18 -5.30 -0.36
CA LEU A 132 19.56 -5.58 0.06
C LEU A 132 19.64 -6.48 1.30
N ASP A 133 18.56 -6.59 2.07
CA ASP A 133 18.48 -7.47 3.24
C ASP A 133 17.22 -8.34 3.17
N GLN A 134 17.40 -9.65 3.18
CA GLN A 134 16.30 -10.63 3.19
C GLN A 134 15.32 -10.37 4.33
N LYS A 135 15.77 -9.82 5.48
CA LYS A 135 14.88 -9.48 6.60
C LYS A 135 13.82 -8.44 6.22
N ASN A 136 14.15 -7.50 5.34
CA ASN A 136 13.19 -6.49 4.87
C ASN A 136 12.11 -7.15 4.01
N ILE A 137 12.51 -8.08 3.13
CA ILE A 137 11.60 -8.85 2.28
C ILE A 137 10.71 -9.75 3.14
N ASP A 138 11.29 -10.52 4.06
CA ASP A 138 10.57 -11.41 4.98
C ASP A 138 9.54 -10.62 5.80
N LYS A 139 9.93 -9.44 6.31
CA LYS A 139 9.03 -8.57 7.06
C LYS A 139 7.91 -8.01 6.17
N THR A 140 8.20 -7.70 4.91
CA THR A 140 7.17 -7.27 3.94
C THR A 140 6.12 -8.37 3.74
N VAL A 141 6.57 -9.63 3.53
CA VAL A 141 5.68 -10.79 3.38
C VAL A 141 4.87 -11.05 4.66
N GLU A 142 5.49 -10.94 5.84
CA GLU A 142 4.80 -11.06 7.14
C GLU A 142 3.67 -10.02 7.27
N ARG A 143 3.94 -8.76 6.91
CA ARG A 143 2.95 -7.69 6.96
C ARG A 143 1.82 -7.89 5.95
N LEU A 144 2.11 -8.36 4.74
CA LEU A 144 1.08 -8.74 3.77
C LEU A 144 0.17 -9.85 4.30
N GLU A 145 0.76 -10.88 4.92
CA GLU A 145 -0.01 -11.97 5.54
C GLU A 145 -0.95 -11.42 6.63
N PHE A 146 -0.43 -10.55 7.50
CA PHE A 146 -1.21 -9.89 8.53
C PHE A 146 -2.37 -9.06 7.97
N ILE A 147 -2.11 -8.23 6.96
CA ILE A 147 -3.11 -7.37 6.32
C ILE A 147 -4.24 -8.24 5.76
N VAL A 148 -3.91 -9.27 4.99
CA VAL A 148 -4.91 -10.14 4.39
C VAL A 148 -5.72 -10.89 5.45
N ARG A 149 -5.08 -11.43 6.49
CA ARG A 149 -5.80 -12.07 7.61
C ARG A 149 -6.75 -11.12 8.32
N THR A 150 -6.37 -9.84 8.42
CA THR A 150 -7.15 -8.81 9.09
C THR A 150 -8.38 -8.39 8.29
N PHE A 151 -8.28 -8.31 6.96
CA PHE A 151 -9.32 -7.71 6.12
C PHE A 151 -10.06 -8.68 5.20
N LYS A 152 -9.66 -9.95 5.09
CA LYS A 152 -10.27 -10.92 4.15
C LYS A 152 -11.78 -11.07 4.26
N ASP A 153 -12.33 -10.90 5.48
CA ASP A 153 -13.76 -11.07 5.77
C ASP A 153 -14.53 -9.74 5.71
N GLU A 154 -13.85 -8.60 5.50
CA GLU A 154 -14.51 -7.32 5.26
C GLU A 154 -15.14 -7.33 3.85
N PRO A 155 -16.46 -7.11 3.68
CA PRO A 155 -17.09 -7.24 2.37
C PRO A 155 -16.57 -6.24 1.32
N SER A 156 -16.08 -5.08 1.77
CA SER A 156 -15.44 -4.08 0.91
C SER A 156 -14.05 -4.51 0.43
N PHE A 157 -13.39 -5.47 1.09
CA PHE A 157 -12.07 -5.96 0.68
C PHE A 157 -12.18 -6.66 -0.68
N TRP A 158 -11.65 -5.99 -1.69
CA TRP A 158 -11.68 -6.47 -3.06
C TRP A 158 -10.43 -7.26 -3.39
N GLY A 159 -9.26 -6.82 -2.95
CA GLY A 159 -7.99 -7.46 -3.21
C GLY A 159 -6.83 -6.71 -2.57
N ILE A 160 -5.62 -7.18 -2.80
CA ILE A 160 -4.40 -6.57 -2.28
C ILE A 160 -3.35 -6.39 -3.38
N GLU A 161 -2.75 -5.21 -3.45
CA GLU A 161 -1.52 -4.95 -4.19
C GLU A 161 -0.34 -5.14 -3.25
N ILE A 162 0.57 -6.03 -3.64
CA ILE A 162 1.54 -6.58 -2.68
C ILE A 162 2.76 -5.68 -2.47
N LEU A 163 3.06 -4.79 -3.40
CA LEU A 163 4.10 -3.78 -3.27
C LEU A 163 3.98 -2.73 -4.38
N ASN A 164 3.76 -1.48 -3.99
CA ASN A 164 3.76 -0.35 -4.91
C ASN A 164 5.18 -0.07 -5.46
N GLU A 165 5.30 0.11 -6.77
CA GLU A 165 6.46 0.76 -7.42
C GLU A 165 7.87 0.29 -6.99
N PRO A 166 8.18 -1.02 -6.88
CA PRO A 166 9.58 -1.43 -6.70
C PRO A 166 10.43 -0.93 -7.87
N PHE A 167 11.51 -0.21 -7.57
CA PHE A 167 12.21 0.59 -8.58
C PHE A 167 12.98 -0.24 -9.61
N THR A 168 13.16 0.31 -10.81
CA THR A 168 13.68 -0.41 -11.98
C THR A 168 15.16 -0.85 -11.88
N THR A 169 15.89 -0.41 -10.86
CA THR A 169 17.29 -0.85 -10.65
C THR A 169 17.40 -2.10 -9.80
N ILE A 170 16.34 -2.49 -9.10
CA ILE A 170 16.30 -3.74 -8.33
C ILE A 170 16.29 -4.92 -9.30
N ASP A 171 17.10 -5.95 -9.05
CA ASP A 171 17.12 -7.17 -9.88
C ASP A 171 15.71 -7.75 -9.98
N ILE A 172 15.24 -7.98 -11.22
CA ILE A 172 13.91 -8.51 -11.47
C ILE A 172 13.71 -9.90 -10.84
N ASN A 173 14.76 -10.70 -10.68
CA ASN A 173 14.67 -12.00 -10.01
C ASN A 173 14.29 -11.82 -8.54
N ILE A 174 14.85 -10.83 -7.85
CA ILE A 174 14.48 -10.53 -6.44
C ILE A 174 13.00 -10.14 -6.35
N ILE A 175 12.53 -9.30 -7.28
CA ILE A 175 11.11 -8.89 -7.33
C ILE A 175 10.21 -10.10 -7.59
N GLN A 176 10.57 -10.96 -8.55
CA GLN A 176 9.81 -12.14 -8.90
C GLN A 176 9.80 -13.20 -7.79
N ASP A 177 10.91 -13.40 -7.10
CA ASP A 177 10.99 -14.30 -5.95
C ASP A 177 10.10 -13.77 -4.80
N PHE A 178 10.16 -12.48 -4.49
CA PHE A 178 9.25 -11.85 -3.54
C PHE A 178 7.77 -12.00 -3.95
N TYR A 179 7.44 -11.74 -5.22
CA TYR A 179 6.07 -11.87 -5.74
C TYR A 179 5.54 -13.30 -5.60
N LYS A 180 6.40 -14.29 -5.85
CA LYS A 180 6.07 -15.71 -5.67
C LYS A 180 5.79 -16.04 -4.21
N ASP A 181 6.67 -15.62 -3.30
CA ASP A 181 6.52 -15.91 -1.87
C ASP A 181 5.27 -15.24 -1.29
N ALA A 182 5.06 -13.95 -1.62
CA ALA A 182 3.86 -13.22 -1.24
C ALA A 182 2.59 -13.88 -1.80
N TYR A 183 2.58 -14.27 -3.08
CA TYR A 183 1.45 -14.96 -3.69
C TYR A 183 1.09 -16.24 -2.94
N GLN A 184 2.08 -17.11 -2.67
CA GLN A 184 1.85 -18.38 -1.99
C GLN A 184 1.26 -18.18 -0.59
N LYS A 185 1.78 -17.21 0.18
CA LYS A 185 1.29 -16.88 1.52
C LYS A 185 -0.13 -16.33 1.50
N ILE A 186 -0.41 -15.37 0.61
CA ILE A 186 -1.72 -14.72 0.52
C ILE A 186 -2.77 -15.68 -0.02
N ARG A 187 -2.45 -16.44 -1.07
CA ARG A 187 -3.39 -17.38 -1.70
C ARG A 187 -3.81 -18.51 -0.76
N ALA A 188 -2.95 -18.91 0.19
CA ALA A 188 -3.32 -19.86 1.25
C ALA A 188 -4.39 -19.32 2.24
N ILE A 189 -4.67 -18.01 2.21
CA ILE A 189 -5.60 -17.34 3.13
C ILE A 189 -6.88 -16.88 2.45
N THR A 190 -6.80 -16.48 1.17
CA THR A 190 -7.92 -15.90 0.45
C THR A 190 -7.85 -16.16 -1.06
N ASP A 191 -9.02 -16.31 -1.68
CA ASP A 191 -9.17 -16.39 -3.14
C ASP A 191 -9.38 -15.01 -3.80
N LYS A 192 -9.24 -13.90 -3.06
CA LYS A 192 -9.39 -12.54 -3.60
C LYS A 192 -8.26 -12.19 -4.60
N PRO A 193 -8.49 -11.25 -5.53
CA PRO A 193 -7.46 -10.69 -6.41
C PRO A 193 -6.17 -10.30 -5.68
N ILE A 194 -5.04 -10.70 -6.26
CA ILE A 194 -3.69 -10.26 -5.86
C ILE A 194 -3.12 -9.43 -7.01
N VAL A 195 -2.72 -8.20 -6.74
CA VAL A 195 -2.26 -7.23 -7.73
C VAL A 195 -0.74 -7.09 -7.63
N PHE A 196 -0.08 -7.07 -8.79
CA PHE A 196 1.36 -6.94 -8.92
C PHE A 196 1.67 -5.69 -9.73
N HIS A 197 2.42 -4.75 -9.15
CA HIS A 197 2.98 -3.64 -9.91
C HIS A 197 4.03 -4.15 -10.92
N ASP A 198 4.16 -3.48 -12.06
CA ASP A 198 5.06 -3.88 -13.15
C ASP A 198 6.55 -3.60 -12.91
N ALA A 199 6.87 -3.03 -11.75
CA ALA A 199 8.18 -2.56 -11.36
C ALA A 199 8.83 -1.62 -12.39
N PHE A 200 8.03 -0.77 -13.04
CA PHE A 200 8.39 0.13 -14.14
C PHE A 200 8.91 -0.59 -15.39
N ARG A 201 8.47 -1.84 -15.60
CA ARG A 201 8.88 -2.68 -16.72
C ARG A 201 7.67 -3.35 -17.38
N PRO A 202 6.72 -2.58 -17.94
CA PRO A 202 5.43 -3.11 -18.42
C PRO A 202 5.60 -4.11 -19.57
N THR A 203 6.69 -3.99 -20.32
CA THR A 203 6.99 -4.83 -21.49
C THR A 203 8.11 -5.85 -21.23
N HIS A 204 8.51 -6.09 -19.97
CA HIS A 204 9.56 -7.06 -19.70
C HIS A 204 9.09 -8.47 -20.09
N PRO A 205 9.85 -9.22 -20.90
CA PRO A 205 9.38 -10.48 -21.47
C PRO A 205 9.23 -11.60 -20.44
N SER A 206 9.75 -11.43 -19.22
CA SER A 206 9.65 -12.44 -18.17
C SER A 206 8.32 -12.45 -17.41
N TRP A 207 7.49 -11.40 -17.47
CA TRP A 207 6.28 -11.32 -16.63
C TRP A 207 5.27 -12.42 -16.95
N GLU A 208 4.90 -12.57 -18.22
CA GLU A 208 3.94 -13.60 -18.62
C GLU A 208 4.46 -15.03 -18.36
N PRO A 209 5.71 -15.40 -18.74
CA PRO A 209 6.29 -16.68 -18.35
C PRO A 209 6.34 -16.90 -16.85
N PHE A 210 6.67 -15.87 -16.06
CA PHE A 210 6.74 -15.96 -14.60
C PHE A 210 5.39 -16.33 -13.99
N PHE A 211 4.32 -15.61 -14.34
CA PHE A 211 2.99 -15.89 -13.82
C PHE A 211 2.48 -17.27 -14.25
N LYS A 212 2.71 -17.66 -15.52
CA LYS A 212 2.30 -18.96 -16.05
C LYS A 212 3.06 -20.13 -15.40
N THR A 213 4.37 -20.02 -15.26
CA THR A 213 5.21 -21.10 -14.70
C THR A 213 4.95 -21.33 -13.22
N ASN A 214 4.54 -20.28 -12.49
CA ASN A 214 4.15 -20.37 -11.09
C ASN A 214 2.65 -20.62 -10.90
N GLU A 215 1.90 -20.91 -11.97
CA GLU A 215 0.47 -21.26 -11.93
C GLU A 215 -0.37 -20.25 -11.13
N MET A 216 -0.07 -18.96 -11.29
CA MET A 216 -0.74 -17.91 -10.52
C MET A 216 -2.12 -17.61 -11.10
N GLU A 217 -3.13 -17.64 -10.24
CA GLU A 217 -4.53 -17.44 -10.59
C GLU A 217 -5.13 -16.26 -9.84
N ASN A 218 -6.19 -15.68 -10.41
CA ASN A 218 -6.89 -14.50 -9.89
C ASN A 218 -5.91 -13.37 -9.51
N ILE A 219 -5.06 -13.04 -10.48
CA ILE A 219 -4.07 -11.97 -10.37
C ILE A 219 -4.46 -10.78 -11.26
N MET A 220 -3.96 -9.60 -10.91
CA MET A 220 -3.96 -8.44 -11.81
C MET A 220 -2.56 -7.84 -11.90
N PHE A 221 -2.32 -7.13 -12.99
CA PHE A 221 -1.08 -6.43 -13.25
C PHE A 221 -1.37 -4.93 -13.25
N ASP A 222 -0.67 -4.18 -12.40
CA ASP A 222 -0.84 -2.73 -12.26
C ASP A 222 0.26 -1.99 -13.03
N LEU A 223 -0.15 -0.95 -13.76
CA LEU A 223 0.68 -0.13 -14.63
C LEU A 223 0.44 1.34 -14.30
N HIS A 224 1.50 2.09 -14.01
CA HIS A 224 1.46 3.53 -13.76
C HIS A 224 1.96 4.33 -14.97
#